data_AF-A0A7D7LKD1-F1
#
_entry.id   AF-A0A7D7LKD1-F1
#
_cell.length_a   1.000
_cell.length_b   1.000
_cell.length_c   1.000
_cell.angle_alpha   90.00
_cell.angle_beta   90.00
_cell.angle_gamma   90.00
#
_symmetry.space_group_name_H-M   'P 1'
#
loop_
_entity.id
_entity.type
_entity.pdbx_description
1 polymer ?
#
loop_
_entity_poly.entity_id
_entity_poly.type
_entity_poly.pdbx_seq_one_letter_code
_entity_poly.pdbx_strand_id
1 'polypeptide(L)' 'VLPAGWFIADKTGAGERGARGIVALLGPNNKAERIVVIYLRDTPASMAERNQQIAGIGAALIEHWQR' A
#
# COMPACT_ATOMS: atom_id res chain seq x y z
N VAL A 1 5.71 5.64 -6.49
CA VAL A 1 5.41 5.24 -7.89
C VAL A 1 5.74 3.75 -8.01
N LEU A 2 4.93 2.97 -8.74
CA LEU A 2 5.19 1.55 -8.95
C LEU A 2 6.16 1.33 -10.13
N PRO A 3 6.93 0.23 -10.14
CA PRO A 3 7.74 -0.13 -11.29
C PRO A 3 6.86 -0.37 -12.54
N ALA A 4 7.45 -0.20 -13.72
CA ALA A 4 6.74 -0.47 -14.98
C ALA A 4 6.23 -1.92 -15.04
N GLY A 5 5.04 -2.10 -15.62
CA GLY A 5 4.40 -3.42 -15.74
C GLY A 5 3.63 -3.88 -14.49
N TRP A 6 3.57 -3.07 -13.43
CA TRP A 6 2.74 -3.35 -12.26
C TRP A 6 1.34 -2.73 -12.40
N PHE A 7 0.33 -3.56 -12.19
CA PHE A 7 -1.07 -3.14 -12.09
C PHE A 7 -1.37 -2.61 -10.69
N ILE A 8 -2.16 -1.54 -10.61
CA ILE A 8 -2.80 -1.13 -9.36
C ILE A 8 -4.21 -0.57 -9.58
N ALA A 9 -5.13 -0.97 -8.71
CA ALA A 9 -6.39 -0.28 -8.48
C ALA A 9 -6.60 -0.19 -6.98
N ASP A 10 -6.79 1.02 -6.43
CA ASP A 10 -6.83 1.19 -4.98
C ASP A 10 -7.93 2.15 -4.51
N LYS A 11 -8.30 1.95 -3.23
CA LYS A 11 -9.09 2.88 -2.45
C LYS A 11 -8.35 3.13 -1.14
N THR A 12 -8.10 4.40 -0.85
CA THR A 12 -7.50 4.80 0.43
C THR A 12 -8.51 5.44 1.38
N GLY A 13 -8.17 5.38 2.67
CA GLY A 13 -8.88 6.04 3.76
C GLY A 13 -7.90 6.70 4.73
N ALA A 14 -8.27 7.85 5.26
CA ALA A 14 -7.53 8.56 6.30
C ALA A 14 -8.53 9.06 7.33
N GLY A 15 -8.12 9.11 8.59
CA GLY A 15 -8.96 9.59 9.67
C GLY A 15 -8.15 10.29 10.76
N GLU A 16 -8.87 10.85 11.71
CA GLU A 16 -8.30 11.43 12.92
C GLU A 16 -7.56 10.37 13.76
N ARG A 17 -6.78 10.83 14.74
CA ARG A 17 -6.02 9.96 15.68
C ARG A 17 -5.08 8.96 14.98
N GLY A 18 -4.42 9.41 13.93
CA GLY A 18 -3.37 8.64 13.26
C GLY A 18 -3.85 7.56 12.28
N ALA A 19 -5.16 7.44 12.02
CA ALA A 19 -5.68 6.41 11.13
C ALA A 19 -5.27 6.60 9.66
N ARG A 20 -4.85 5.52 9.00
CA ARG A 20 -4.57 5.46 7.56
C ARG A 20 -4.82 4.05 7.05
N GLY A 21 -5.34 3.91 5.84
CA GLY A 21 -5.48 2.60 5.21
C GLY A 21 -5.58 2.65 3.69
N ILE A 22 -5.32 1.50 3.08
CA ILE A 22 -5.42 1.24 1.65
C ILE A 22 -5.93 -0.18 1.43
N VAL A 23 -6.87 -0.32 0.49
CA VAL A 23 -7.28 -1.58 -0.10
C VAL A 23 -6.91 -1.49 -1.58
N ALA A 24 -6.10 -2.43 -2.06
CA ALA A 24 -5.59 -2.41 -3.44
C ALA A 24 -5.67 -3.78 -4.10
N LEU A 25 -5.95 -3.79 -5.39
CA LEU A 25 -5.60 -4.87 -6.31
C LEU A 25 -4.20 -4.59 -6.85
N LEU A 26 -3.27 -5.53 -6.71
CA LEU A 26 -1.86 -5.36 -7.07
C LEU A 26 -1.33 -6.60 -7.80
N GLY A 27 -0.48 -6.41 -8.80
CA GLY A 27 0.25 -7.53 -9.40
C GLY A 27 1.14 -7.15 -10.59
N PRO A 28 2.10 -8.01 -10.95
CA PRO A 28 2.97 -7.83 -12.10
C PRO A 28 2.25 -8.11 -13.43
N ASN A 29 2.93 -7.87 -14.55
CA ASN A 29 2.44 -8.14 -15.91
C ASN A 29 1.10 -7.46 -16.23
N ASN A 30 0.84 -6.29 -15.64
CA ASN A 30 -0.41 -5.55 -15.75
C ASN A 30 -1.66 -6.35 -15.34
N LYS A 31 -1.55 -7.29 -14.39
CA LYS A 31 -2.66 -8.11 -13.89
C LYS A 31 -2.99 -7.82 -12.43
N ALA A 32 -4.29 -7.79 -12.12
CA ALA A 32 -4.80 -7.77 -10.76
C ALA A 32 -4.67 -9.16 -10.13
N GLU A 33 -3.50 -9.48 -9.57
CA GLU A 33 -3.19 -10.84 -9.09
C GLU A 33 -3.52 -11.05 -7.61
N ARG A 34 -3.26 -10.06 -6.75
CA ARG A 34 -3.51 -10.16 -5.29
C ARG A 34 -4.28 -8.95 -4.77
N ILE A 35 -5.05 -9.18 -3.71
CA ILE A 35 -5.65 -8.12 -2.89
C ILE A 35 -4.67 -7.80 -1.75
N VAL A 36 -4.33 -6.52 -1.60
CA VAL A 36 -3.48 -6.00 -0.52
C VAL A 36 -4.31 -5.07 0.36
N VAL A 37 -4.35 -5.36 1.65
CA VAL A 37 -5.10 -4.57 2.65
C VAL A 37 -4.15 -4.16 3.76
N ILE A 38 -3.96 -2.85 3.95
CA ILE A 38 -3.07 -2.30 4.98
C ILE A 38 -3.83 -1.24 5.78
N TYR A 39 -3.80 -1.36 7.11
CA TYR A 39 -4.37 -0.40 8.03
C TYR A 39 -3.36 -0.02 9.13
N LEU A 40 -3.33 1.28 9.44
CA LEU A 40 -2.60 1.89 10.54
C LEU A 40 -3.60 2.64 11.41
N ARG A 41 -3.41 2.61 12.73
CA ARG A 41 -4.21 3.35 13.72
C ARG A 41 -3.35 3.73 14.93
N ASP A 42 -3.86 4.65 15.75
CA ASP A 42 -3.31 5.02 17.05
C ASP A 42 -1.81 5.37 17.02
N THR A 43 -1.43 6.25 16.09
CA THR A 43 -0.04 6.71 15.95
C THR A 43 0.03 8.24 15.94
N PRO A 44 1.05 8.84 16.59
CA PRO A 44 1.30 10.28 16.49
C PRO A 44 1.97 10.68 15.15
N ALA A 45 2.32 9.71 14.30
CA ALA A 45 3.01 9.94 13.05
C ALA A 45 2.22 10.87 12.11
N SER A 46 2.95 11.75 11.43
CA SER A 46 2.43 12.63 10.39
C SER A 46 1.78 11.82 9.25
N MET A 47 0.99 12.49 8.42
CA MET A 47 0.42 11.86 7.23
C MET A 47 1.53 11.38 6.26
N ALA A 48 2.61 12.17 6.15
CA ALA A 48 3.74 11.84 5.29
C ALA A 48 4.46 10.56 5.74
N GLU A 49 4.75 10.44 7.05
CA GLU A 49 5.36 9.23 7.61
C GLU A 49 4.47 8.00 7.42
N ARG A 50 3.16 8.12 7.67
CA ARG A 50 2.21 7.02 7.44
C ARG A 50 2.19 6.58 5.97
N ASN A 51 2.18 7.54 5.05
CA ASN A 51 2.25 7.25 3.61
C ASN A 51 3.58 6.57 3.23
N GLN A 52 4.70 7.03 3.79
CA GLN A 52 6.02 6.45 3.54
C GLN A 52 6.10 5.01 4.05
N GLN A 53 5.54 4.71 5.23
CA GLN A 53 5.52 3.35 5.77
C GLN A 53 4.65 2.40 4.93
N ILE A 54 3.46 2.85 4.49
CA ILE A 54 2.62 2.06 3.57
C ILE A 54 3.36 1.81 2.24
N ALA A 55 4.03 2.82 1.69
CA ALA A 55 4.84 2.65 0.48
C ALA A 55 6.02 1.68 0.68
N GLY A 56 6.66 1.69 1.85
CA GLY A 56 7.72 0.75 2.21
C GLY A 56 7.24 -0.69 2.27
N ILE A 57 6.06 -0.94 2.85
CA ILE A 57 5.41 -2.27 2.83
C ILE A 57 5.12 -2.69 1.39
N GLY A 58 4.58 -1.79 0.56
CA GLY A 58 4.33 -2.04 -0.86
C GLY A 58 5.60 -2.41 -1.64
N ALA A 59 6.72 -1.73 -1.36
CA ALA A 59 8.01 -2.04 -1.97
C ALA A 59 8.51 -3.43 -1.58
N ALA A 60 8.40 -3.82 -0.31
CA ALA A 60 8.79 -5.15 0.15
C ALA A 60 7.93 -6.28 -0.47
N LEU A 61 6.63 -6.03 -0.70
CA LEU A 61 5.77 -6.96 -1.41
C LEU A 61 6.24 -7.16 -2.86
N ILE A 62 6.58 -6.07 -3.55
CA ILE A 62 7.07 -6.07 -4.93
C ILE A 62 8.39 -6.83 -5.05
N GLU A 63 9.33 -6.55 -4.14
CA GLU A 63 10.65 -7.19 -4.10
C GLU A 63 10.57 -8.71 -3.89
N HIS A 64 9.57 -9.18 -3.13
CA HIS A 64 9.43 -10.57 -2.75
C HIS A 64 8.16 -11.25 -3.28
N TRP A 65 7.68 -10.81 -4.45
CA TRP A 65 6.38 -11.20 -4.99
C TRP A 65 6.17 -12.71 -5.21
N GLN A 66 7.24 -13.46 -5.48
CA GLN A 66 7.17 -14.89 -5.84
C GLN A 66 6.93 -15.84 -4.65
N ARG A 67 6.72 -15.30 -3.45
CA ARG A 67 6.24 -16.08 -2.29
C ARG A 67 4.73 -16.26 -2.37
#